data_AF-A0A6L5E199-F1
#
_entry.id   AF-A0A6L5E199-F1
#
_cell.length_a   1.000
_cell.length_b   1.000
_cell.length_c   1.000
_cell.angle_alpha   90.00
_cell.angle_beta   90.00
_cell.angle_gamma   90.00
#
_symmetry.space_group_name_H-M   'P 1'
#
loop_
_entity.id
_entity.type
_entity.pdbx_description
1 polymer ?
#
loop_
_entity_poly.entity_id
_entity_poly.type
_entity_poly.pdbx_seq_one_letter_code
_entity_poly.pdbx_strand_id
1 'polypeptide(L)'
;MEFRQEKFLTFIRITKLPFIFVWPFNLGFFILLLIVIIQTINLNLGSLLVGVSFISLAFIGMKGFIYGMNYKMYSRGGEAIRELSDSKYIILNEVKVYIKGFDLFSVKKIFPPNINKTIYDFNNSDLVLTKKSIILMGKGFGLGFIGFAYPVELIFDVGMTSLPKARIIQWTEKNSRIEIQFEDPNYSKGIKIEMKNEIDTIKQWLTKVSVAHPHKIR
;
A
#
# COMPACT_ATOMS: atom_id res chain seq x y z
N MET A 1 -3.50 4.04 22.02
CA MET A 1 -2.83 2.92 21.31
C MET A 1 -2.17 3.51 20.08
N GLU A 2 -0.84 3.44 19.96
CA GLU A 2 -0.11 3.96 18.79
C GLU A 2 -0.27 2.99 17.62
N PHE A 3 -1.28 3.18 16.79
CA PHE A 3 -1.51 2.34 15.62
C PHE A 3 -0.58 2.74 14.46
N ARG A 4 0.27 1.82 14.00
CA ARG A 4 1.21 2.01 12.88
C ARG A 4 2.25 3.12 13.09
N GLN A 5 2.76 3.27 14.32
CA GLN A 5 3.80 4.25 14.67
C GLN A 5 5.09 3.59 15.20
N GLU A 6 5.21 2.28 15.00
CA GLU A 6 6.37 1.52 15.37
C GLU A 6 7.62 2.04 14.66
N LYS A 7 8.77 2.03 15.34
CA LYS A 7 10.05 2.38 14.73
C LYS A 7 10.39 1.39 13.60
N PHE A 8 11.17 1.85 12.61
CA PHE A 8 11.59 1.07 11.44
C PHE A 8 12.12 -0.34 11.78
N LEU A 9 13.00 -0.46 12.78
CA LEU A 9 13.55 -1.77 13.19
C LEU A 9 12.46 -2.70 13.77
N THR A 10 11.51 -2.14 14.51
CA THR A 10 10.37 -2.87 15.05
C THR A 10 9.44 -3.33 13.92
N PHE A 11 9.19 -2.46 12.94
CA PHE A 11 8.43 -2.79 11.73
C PHE A 11 9.05 -3.97 10.96
N ILE A 12 10.36 -3.96 10.71
CA ILE A 12 11.07 -5.08 10.05
C ILE A 12 10.88 -6.38 10.82
N ARG A 13 10.97 -6.32 12.16
CA ARG A 13 10.82 -7.49 13.02
C ARG A 13 9.39 -8.06 13.00
N ILE A 14 8.38 -7.21 13.04
CA ILE A 14 6.96 -7.60 13.05
C ILE A 14 6.54 -8.18 11.70
N THR A 15 6.94 -7.54 10.62
CA THR A 15 6.58 -7.98 9.26
C THR A 15 7.26 -9.28 8.86
N LYS A 16 8.20 -9.79 9.68
CA LYS A 16 8.92 -11.07 9.52
C LYS A 16 9.30 -11.31 8.05
N LEU A 17 9.73 -10.27 7.35
CA LEU A 17 9.90 -10.28 5.90
C LEU A 17 10.81 -11.46 5.53
N PRO A 18 10.23 -12.57 5.02
CA PRO A 18 10.90 -13.85 5.18
C PRO A 18 12.09 -13.91 4.23
N PHE A 19 13.26 -14.23 4.79
CA PHE A 19 14.50 -14.51 4.05
C PHE A 19 14.27 -15.51 2.90
N ILE A 20 13.26 -16.37 3.06
CA ILE A 20 12.83 -17.42 2.13
C ILE A 20 12.32 -16.87 0.80
N PHE A 21 11.82 -15.62 0.68
CA PHE A 21 11.26 -15.11 -0.60
C PHE A 21 11.83 -13.79 -1.12
N VAL A 22 12.78 -13.21 -0.38
CA VAL A 22 13.89 -12.50 -1.03
C VAL A 22 14.76 -13.47 -1.86
N TRP A 23 14.46 -14.78 -1.84
CA TRP A 23 15.25 -15.80 -2.54
C TRP A 23 15.47 -15.55 -4.03
N PRO A 24 14.53 -15.03 -4.86
CA PRO A 24 14.84 -14.80 -6.27
C PRO A 24 15.86 -13.67 -6.41
N PHE A 25 15.73 -12.63 -5.57
CA PHE A 25 16.70 -11.53 -5.50
C PHE A 25 18.04 -11.99 -4.90
N ASN A 26 18.02 -12.82 -3.86
CA ASN A 26 19.21 -13.42 -3.25
C ASN A 26 19.90 -14.36 -4.25
N LEU A 27 19.14 -15.15 -5.00
CA LEU A 27 19.63 -16.06 -6.04
C LEU A 27 20.25 -15.27 -7.17
N GLY A 28 19.55 -14.24 -7.68
CA GLY A 28 20.11 -13.32 -8.67
C GLY A 28 21.40 -12.67 -8.17
N PHE A 29 21.45 -12.27 -6.90
CA PHE A 29 22.66 -11.76 -6.26
C PHE A 29 23.79 -12.81 -6.23
N PHE A 30 23.51 -14.04 -5.81
CA PHE A 30 24.52 -15.12 -5.80
C PHE A 30 25.00 -15.48 -7.21
N ILE A 31 24.12 -15.51 -8.20
CA ILE A 31 24.46 -15.74 -9.61
C ILE A 31 25.36 -14.61 -10.11
N LEU A 32 25.02 -13.34 -9.84
CA LEU A 32 25.82 -12.19 -10.24
C LEU A 32 27.19 -12.18 -9.56
N LEU A 33 27.26 -12.51 -8.26
CA LEU A 33 28.53 -12.68 -7.55
C LEU A 33 29.37 -13.79 -8.18
N LEU A 34 28.77 -14.94 -8.48
CA LEU A 34 29.47 -16.06 -9.10
C LEU A 34 30.02 -15.68 -10.48
N ILE A 35 29.24 -14.98 -11.30
CA ILE A 35 29.67 -14.47 -12.61
C ILE A 35 30.89 -13.55 -12.44
N VAL A 36 30.85 -12.61 -11.49
CA VAL A 36 31.99 -11.72 -11.23
C VAL A 36 33.21 -12.49 -10.76
N ILE A 37 33.04 -13.45 -9.85
CA ILE A 37 34.15 -14.29 -9.36
C ILE A 37 34.79 -15.04 -10.54
N ILE A 38 33.99 -15.72 -11.38
CA ILE A 38 34.49 -16.49 -12.52
C ILE A 38 35.21 -15.58 -13.54
N GLN A 39 34.65 -14.40 -13.84
CA GLN A 39 35.25 -13.46 -14.80
C GLN A 39 36.56 -12.84 -14.29
N THR A 40 36.74 -12.74 -12.98
CA THR A 40 37.89 -12.05 -12.36
C THR A 40 38.90 -13.00 -11.72
N ILE A 41 38.67 -14.32 -11.75
CA ILE A 41 39.55 -15.31 -11.10
C ILE A 41 40.98 -15.33 -11.67
N ASN A 42 41.13 -14.98 -12.96
CA ASN A 42 42.42 -14.88 -13.64
C ASN A 42 42.97 -13.44 -13.64
N LEU A 43 42.25 -12.49 -13.04
CA LEU A 43 42.69 -11.10 -12.88
C LEU A 43 43.34 -10.89 -11.50
N ASN A 44 43.79 -9.67 -11.23
CA ASN A 44 44.35 -9.34 -9.92
C ASN A 44 43.28 -9.38 -8.81
N LEU A 45 43.73 -9.65 -7.58
CA LEU A 45 42.86 -9.75 -6.40
C LEU A 45 42.07 -8.45 -6.14
N GLY A 46 42.63 -7.30 -6.48
CA GLY A 46 41.98 -6.00 -6.31
C GLY A 46 40.69 -5.87 -7.14
N SER A 47 40.72 -6.28 -8.40
CA SER A 47 39.56 -6.26 -9.30
C SER A 47 38.42 -7.15 -8.81
N LEU A 48 38.75 -8.34 -8.29
CA LEU A 48 37.78 -9.24 -7.67
C LEU A 48 37.10 -8.59 -6.45
N LEU A 49 37.90 -8.03 -5.53
CA LEU A 49 37.38 -7.40 -4.31
C LEU A 49 36.46 -6.21 -4.63
N VAL A 50 36.83 -5.37 -5.59
CA VAL A 50 36.01 -4.23 -6.01
C VAL A 50 34.68 -4.71 -6.60
N GLY A 51 34.70 -5.69 -7.50
CA GLY A 51 33.48 -6.22 -8.13
C GLY A 51 32.50 -6.83 -7.13
N VAL A 52 33.01 -7.69 -6.23
CA VAL A 52 32.20 -8.32 -5.17
C VAL A 52 31.62 -7.26 -4.22
N SER A 53 32.44 -6.27 -3.82
CA SER A 53 32.01 -5.20 -2.93
C SER A 53 30.92 -4.34 -3.56
N PHE A 54 31.08 -3.97 -4.84
CA PHE A 54 30.11 -3.16 -5.56
C PHE A 54 28.73 -3.85 -5.66
N ILE A 55 28.71 -5.12 -6.06
CA ILE A 55 27.45 -5.90 -6.15
C ILE A 55 26.81 -6.05 -4.77
N SER A 56 27.62 -6.33 -3.74
CA SER A 56 27.13 -6.46 -2.36
C SER A 56 26.51 -5.18 -1.84
N LEU A 57 27.16 -4.03 -2.05
CA LEU A 57 26.65 -2.72 -1.66
C LEU A 57 25.37 -2.37 -2.43
N ALA A 58 25.32 -2.61 -3.74
CA ALA A 58 24.12 -2.39 -4.55
C ALA A 58 22.94 -3.24 -4.05
N PHE A 59 23.21 -4.51 -3.68
CA PHE A 59 22.18 -5.41 -3.16
C PHE A 59 21.64 -4.98 -1.80
N ILE A 60 22.52 -4.56 -0.88
CA ILE A 60 22.14 -4.00 0.42
C ILE A 60 21.32 -2.72 0.23
N GLY A 61 21.76 -1.83 -0.66
CA GLY A 61 21.06 -0.59 -1.00
C GLY A 61 19.65 -0.84 -1.54
N MET A 62 19.51 -1.77 -2.49
CA MET A 62 18.21 -2.17 -3.05
C MET A 62 17.26 -2.70 -1.96
N LYS A 63 17.76 -3.57 -1.06
CA LYS A 63 16.95 -4.05 0.08
C LYS A 63 16.53 -2.90 0.97
N GLY A 64 17.47 -2.04 1.36
CA GLY A 64 17.19 -0.85 2.17
C GLY A 64 16.13 0.04 1.55
N PHE A 65 16.18 0.24 0.23
CA PHE A 65 15.17 0.98 -0.51
C PHE A 65 13.78 0.33 -0.46
N ILE A 66 13.67 -0.98 -0.73
CA ILE A 66 12.39 -1.71 -0.69
C ILE A 66 11.79 -1.65 0.73
N TYR A 67 12.59 -1.92 1.77
CA TYR A 67 12.15 -1.83 3.15
C TYR A 67 11.73 -0.41 3.54
N GLY A 68 12.52 0.59 3.17
CA GLY A 68 12.24 2.00 3.45
C GLY A 68 10.95 2.48 2.79
N MET A 69 10.71 2.10 1.53
CA MET A 69 9.48 2.41 0.81
C MET A 69 8.25 1.77 1.46
N ASN A 70 8.35 0.50 1.83
CA ASN A 70 7.28 -0.21 2.48
C ASN A 70 6.95 0.38 3.87
N TYR A 71 7.98 0.67 4.67
CA TYR A 71 7.83 1.35 5.95
C TYR A 71 7.20 2.74 5.80
N LYS A 72 7.60 3.52 4.79
CA LYS A 72 7.01 4.83 4.52
C LYS A 72 5.51 4.73 4.24
N MET A 73 5.08 3.73 3.45
CA MET A 73 3.65 3.49 3.18
C MET A 73 2.91 3.08 4.45
N TYR A 74 3.54 2.24 5.28
CA TYR A 74 3.02 1.84 6.58
C TYR A 74 2.83 3.02 7.55
N SER A 75 3.89 3.80 7.78
CA SER A 75 3.91 4.91 8.74
C SER A 75 2.97 6.03 8.33
N ARG A 76 2.77 6.23 7.03
CA ARG A 76 1.84 7.25 6.53
C ARG A 76 0.39 6.99 6.93
N GLY A 77 0.01 5.72 7.12
CA GLY A 77 -1.30 5.37 7.69
C GLY A 77 -1.42 5.80 9.15
N GLY A 78 -0.36 5.61 9.94
CA GLY A 78 -0.29 6.07 11.32
C GLY A 78 -0.32 7.60 11.44
N GLU A 79 0.38 8.31 10.55
CA GLU A 79 0.33 9.78 10.47
C GLU A 79 -1.08 10.28 10.13
N ALA A 80 -1.75 9.66 9.16
CA ALA A 80 -3.12 10.03 8.80
C ALA A 80 -4.10 9.87 9.98
N ILE A 81 -3.91 8.86 10.84
CA ILE A 81 -4.72 8.71 12.06
C ILE A 81 -4.41 9.77 13.10
N ARG A 82 -3.16 10.24 13.20
CA ARG A 82 -2.80 11.37 14.08
C ARG A 82 -3.45 12.66 13.63
N GLU A 83 -3.56 12.89 12.31
CA GLU A 83 -4.27 14.03 11.74
C GLU A 83 -5.77 14.02 12.12
N LEU A 84 -6.32 12.86 12.51
CA LEU A 84 -7.71 12.70 12.94
C LEU A 84 -7.93 12.84 14.46
N SER A 85 -6.92 13.24 15.27
CA SER A 85 -6.94 13.14 16.74
C SER A 85 -8.19 13.68 17.45
N ASP A 86 -8.87 14.68 16.87
CA ASP A 86 -10.06 15.31 17.46
C ASP A 86 -11.39 14.72 16.94
N SER A 87 -11.31 13.73 16.05
CA SER A 87 -12.45 13.11 15.39
C SER A 87 -12.72 11.71 15.91
N LYS A 88 -13.99 11.40 16.17
CA LYS A 88 -14.43 10.01 16.39
C LYS A 88 -14.21 9.21 15.11
N TYR A 89 -13.45 8.12 15.18
CA TYR A 89 -13.23 7.18 14.09
C TYR A 89 -13.35 5.73 14.58
N ILE A 90 -13.61 4.81 13.65
CA ILE A 90 -13.64 3.36 13.89
C ILE A 90 -12.52 2.74 13.06
N ILE A 91 -11.66 1.92 13.68
CA ILE A 91 -10.64 1.15 12.97
C ILE A 91 -11.14 -0.27 12.78
N LEU A 92 -11.17 -0.72 11.53
CA LEU A 92 -11.44 -2.11 11.16
C LEU A 92 -10.14 -2.72 10.62
N ASN A 93 -9.65 -3.76 11.28
CA ASN A 93 -8.39 -4.40 10.90
C ASN A 93 -8.64 -5.60 9.99
N GLU A 94 -7.72 -5.85 9.06
CA GLU A 94 -7.71 -7.08 8.24
C GLU A 94 -9.04 -7.29 7.46
N VAL A 95 -9.59 -6.21 6.91
CA VAL A 95 -10.76 -6.26 6.03
C VAL A 95 -10.36 -6.86 4.69
N LYS A 96 -10.94 -8.02 4.36
CA LYS A 96 -10.75 -8.69 3.07
C LYS A 96 -11.38 -7.85 1.97
N VAL A 97 -10.55 -7.42 1.03
CA VAL A 97 -10.95 -6.59 -0.09
C VAL A 97 -10.69 -7.25 -1.43
N TYR A 98 -11.52 -6.94 -2.43
CA TYR A 98 -11.29 -7.33 -3.81
C TYR A 98 -11.41 -6.11 -4.70
N ILE A 99 -10.31 -5.74 -5.34
CA ILE A 99 -10.24 -4.59 -6.25
C ILE A 99 -10.60 -5.04 -7.66
N LYS A 100 -11.49 -4.30 -8.31
CA LYS A 100 -11.90 -4.48 -9.71
C LYS A 100 -11.67 -3.19 -10.49
N GLY A 101 -11.33 -3.33 -11.77
CA GLY A 101 -11.14 -2.19 -12.68
C GLY A 101 -9.82 -1.45 -12.49
N PHE A 102 -8.97 -1.89 -11.57
CA PHE A 102 -7.60 -1.43 -11.47
C PHE A 102 -6.74 -2.07 -12.57
N ASP A 103 -5.98 -1.23 -13.26
CA ASP A 103 -5.02 -1.62 -14.29
C ASP A 103 -3.80 -0.69 -14.17
N LEU A 104 -2.59 -1.25 -14.09
CA LEU A 104 -1.35 -0.47 -14.03
C LEU A 104 -1.18 0.44 -15.26
N PHE A 105 -1.77 0.08 -16.41
CA PHE A 105 -1.73 0.90 -17.63
C PHE A 105 -2.81 1.99 -17.65
N SER A 106 -3.78 1.97 -16.74
CA SER A 106 -4.81 3.02 -16.62
C SER A 106 -4.32 4.29 -15.91
N VAL A 107 -3.04 4.34 -15.56
CA VAL A 107 -2.40 5.49 -14.91
C VAL A 107 -2.28 6.66 -15.90
N LYS A 108 -2.93 7.80 -15.59
CA LYS A 108 -2.96 8.98 -16.50
C LYS A 108 -1.58 9.62 -16.73
N LYS A 109 -0.70 9.58 -15.72
CA LYS A 109 0.66 10.12 -15.78
C LYS A 109 1.62 9.12 -15.15
N ILE A 110 2.45 8.51 -15.99
CA ILE A 110 3.49 7.56 -15.56
C ILE A 110 4.76 8.31 -15.12
N PHE A 111 5.00 9.50 -15.70
CA PHE A 111 6.18 10.32 -15.42
C PHE A 111 5.81 11.74 -14.96
N PRO A 112 6.51 12.31 -13.95
CA PRO A 112 7.47 11.64 -13.08
C PRO A 112 6.80 10.58 -12.19
N PRO A 113 7.51 9.51 -11.78
CA PRO A 113 6.97 8.49 -10.90
C PRO A 113 6.59 9.11 -9.54
N ASN A 114 5.34 8.92 -9.11
CA ASN A 114 4.83 9.41 -7.84
C ASN A 114 4.77 8.27 -6.82
N ILE A 115 5.71 8.26 -5.87
CA ILE A 115 5.79 7.25 -4.81
C ILE A 115 4.68 7.37 -3.75
N ASN A 116 3.95 8.50 -3.73
CA ASN A 116 2.82 8.73 -2.84
C ASN A 116 1.48 8.39 -3.52
N LYS A 117 1.53 7.72 -4.68
CA LYS A 117 0.35 7.25 -5.39
C LYS A 117 -0.04 5.86 -4.89
N THR A 118 -1.31 5.69 -4.53
CA THR A 118 -1.87 4.40 -4.13
C THR A 118 -1.96 3.46 -5.32
N ILE A 119 -1.33 2.30 -5.20
CA ILE A 119 -1.46 1.19 -6.14
C ILE A 119 -2.54 0.26 -5.58
N TYR A 120 -3.66 0.11 -6.28
CA TYR A 120 -4.80 -0.69 -5.83
C TYR A 120 -4.64 -2.18 -6.18
N ASP A 121 -3.49 -2.75 -5.80
CA ASP A 121 -3.18 -4.17 -5.95
C ASP A 121 -2.97 -4.80 -4.57
N PHE A 122 -4.07 -5.02 -3.87
CA PHE A 122 -4.10 -5.63 -2.56
C PHE A 122 -5.41 -6.38 -2.32
N ASN A 123 -5.34 -7.40 -1.46
CA ASN A 123 -6.46 -8.29 -1.15
C ASN A 123 -6.95 -8.15 0.31
N ASN A 124 -6.31 -7.27 1.07
CA ASN A 124 -6.63 -6.99 2.46
C ASN A 124 -6.40 -5.51 2.77
N SER A 125 -7.07 -4.96 3.77
CA SER A 125 -6.91 -3.56 4.15
C SER A 125 -7.29 -3.35 5.60
N ASP A 126 -6.59 -2.43 6.26
CA ASP A 126 -7.16 -1.78 7.44
C ASP A 126 -7.99 -0.58 6.97
N LEU A 127 -9.15 -0.39 7.56
CA LEU A 127 -10.05 0.73 7.26
C LEU A 127 -10.14 1.65 8.48
N VAL A 128 -10.08 2.96 8.24
CA VAL A 128 -10.47 3.95 9.24
C VAL A 128 -11.73 4.64 8.75
N LEU A 129 -12.85 4.37 9.42
CA LEU A 129 -14.13 5.00 9.14
C LEU A 129 -14.20 6.32 9.94
N THR A 130 -14.21 7.45 9.26
CA THR A 130 -14.27 8.79 9.89
C THR A 130 -15.70 9.33 9.85
N LYS A 131 -15.95 10.62 10.12
CA LYS A 131 -17.29 11.19 9.93
C LYS A 131 -17.66 11.44 8.46
N LYS A 132 -16.66 11.50 7.56
CA LYS A 132 -16.85 11.97 6.17
C LYS A 132 -16.16 11.11 5.10
N SER A 133 -15.31 10.19 5.52
CA SER A 133 -14.42 9.46 4.63
C SER A 133 -14.04 8.08 5.17
N ILE A 134 -13.53 7.24 4.26
CA ILE A 134 -12.88 5.97 4.59
C ILE A 134 -11.40 6.12 4.26
N ILE A 135 -10.52 5.94 5.23
CA ILE A 135 -9.09 5.78 4.94
C ILE A 135 -8.83 4.31 4.66
N LEU A 136 -8.33 4.03 3.46
CA LEU A 136 -8.00 2.70 2.97
C LEU A 136 -6.49 2.49 3.07
N MET A 137 -6.08 1.55 3.92
CA MET A 137 -4.69 1.18 4.15
C MET A 137 -4.42 -0.25 3.67
N GLY A 138 -4.23 -0.38 2.36
CA GLY A 138 -4.07 -1.66 1.68
C GLY A 138 -2.87 -2.48 2.17
N LYS A 139 -3.09 -3.78 2.30
CA LYS A 139 -2.12 -4.83 2.60
C LYS A 139 -2.21 -5.89 1.51
N GLY A 140 -1.12 -6.09 0.79
CA GLY A 140 -1.03 -7.08 -0.28
C GLY A 140 0.05 -8.10 0.01
N PHE A 141 -0.13 -9.31 -0.52
CA PHE A 141 0.94 -10.30 -0.60
C PHE A 141 1.55 -10.22 -2.00
N GLY A 142 2.49 -9.30 -2.18
CA GLY A 142 3.31 -9.20 -3.39
C GLY A 142 4.67 -9.83 -3.14
N LEU A 143 5.14 -10.72 -4.03
CA LEU A 143 6.48 -11.32 -3.96
C LEU A 143 6.84 -11.98 -2.60
N GLY A 144 5.86 -12.58 -1.92
CA GLY A 144 6.09 -13.38 -0.71
C GLY A 144 6.30 -12.59 0.58
N PHE A 145 6.03 -11.28 0.60
CA PHE A 145 6.00 -10.47 1.83
C PHE A 145 4.71 -9.65 1.94
N ILE A 146 4.43 -9.13 3.15
CA ILE A 146 3.33 -8.17 3.36
C ILE A 146 3.80 -6.82 2.81
N GLY A 147 3.34 -6.51 1.60
CA GLY A 147 3.43 -5.20 0.99
C GLY A 147 2.34 -4.29 1.55
N PHE A 148 2.68 -3.04 1.81
CA PHE A 148 1.70 -2.03 2.16
C PHE A 148 1.53 -1.12 0.96
N ALA A 149 0.28 -0.81 0.60
CA ALA A 149 0.00 0.21 -0.39
C ALA A 149 0.04 1.59 0.27
N TYR A 150 0.43 2.62 -0.48
CA TYR A 150 0.31 3.99 0.03
C TYR A 150 -1.17 4.28 0.36
N PRO A 151 -1.49 4.78 1.56
CA PRO A 151 -2.88 4.95 1.99
C PRO A 151 -3.62 6.02 1.18
N VAL A 152 -4.93 5.81 0.98
CA VAL A 152 -5.82 6.75 0.27
C VAL A 152 -7.05 7.05 1.11
N GLU A 153 -7.53 8.28 1.02
CA GLU A 153 -8.78 8.70 1.62
C GLU A 153 -9.90 8.68 0.58
N LEU A 154 -10.88 7.79 0.76
CA LEU A 154 -12.11 7.74 -0.02
C LEU A 154 -13.12 8.74 0.56
N ILE A 155 -13.46 9.77 -0.21
CA ILE A 155 -14.27 10.90 0.23
C ILE A 155 -15.61 10.97 -0.50
N PHE A 156 -16.67 11.38 0.19
CA PHE A 156 -17.92 11.79 -0.46
C PHE A 156 -17.84 13.23 -0.98
N ASP A 157 -17.18 14.12 -0.23
CA ASP A 157 -17.10 15.54 -0.55
C ASP A 157 -15.75 16.15 -0.13
N VAL A 158 -15.46 16.14 1.18
CA VAL A 158 -14.26 16.78 1.75
C VAL A 158 -13.40 15.75 2.49
N GLY A 159 -12.10 15.74 2.18
CA GLY A 159 -11.12 14.93 2.91
C GLY A 159 -10.71 15.55 4.24
N MET A 160 -10.39 14.71 5.20
CA MET A 160 -9.99 15.05 6.57
C MET A 160 -8.48 14.94 6.77
N THR A 161 -7.76 14.37 5.81
CA THR A 161 -6.31 14.15 5.90
C THR A 161 -5.57 14.74 4.70
N SER A 162 -4.24 14.73 4.82
CA SER A 162 -3.30 15.08 3.76
C SER A 162 -2.98 13.91 2.81
N LEU A 163 -3.74 12.81 2.90
CA LEU A 163 -3.61 11.68 1.99
C LEU A 163 -4.12 12.03 0.57
N PRO A 164 -3.70 11.27 -0.46
CA PRO A 164 -4.37 11.22 -1.74
C PRO A 164 -5.86 10.97 -1.55
N LYS A 165 -6.67 11.62 -2.38
CA LYS A 165 -8.12 11.59 -2.28
C LYS A 165 -8.71 10.89 -3.48
N ALA A 166 -9.61 9.96 -3.25
CA ALA A 166 -10.43 9.36 -4.28
C ALA A 166 -11.91 9.57 -3.93
N ARG A 167 -12.73 9.90 -4.92
CA ARG A 167 -14.13 10.28 -4.70
C ARG A 167 -15.03 9.06 -4.78
N ILE A 168 -15.80 8.79 -3.74
CA ILE A 168 -16.86 7.78 -3.77
C ILE A 168 -17.96 8.28 -4.70
N ILE A 169 -18.35 7.45 -5.66
CA ILE A 169 -19.42 7.74 -6.62
C ILE A 169 -20.72 7.08 -6.18
N GLN A 170 -20.63 5.83 -5.72
CA GLN A 170 -21.76 5.07 -5.21
C GLN A 170 -21.27 3.88 -4.41
N TRP A 171 -22.14 3.33 -3.58
CA TRP A 171 -21.94 2.05 -2.93
C TRP A 171 -23.20 1.20 -3.03
N THR A 172 -23.04 -0.11 -3.05
CA THR A 172 -24.15 -1.07 -3.07
C THR A 172 -23.80 -2.28 -2.21
N GLU A 173 -24.83 -2.98 -1.73
CA GLU A 173 -24.66 -4.29 -1.11
C GLU A 173 -25.04 -5.37 -2.13
N LYS A 174 -24.13 -6.31 -2.39
CA LYS A 174 -24.35 -7.42 -3.33
C LYS A 174 -23.72 -8.70 -2.81
N ASN A 175 -24.50 -9.78 -2.71
CA ASN A 175 -24.03 -11.12 -2.32
C ASN A 175 -23.25 -11.11 -0.98
N SER A 176 -23.77 -10.42 0.03
CA SER A 176 -23.10 -10.23 1.33
C SER A 176 -21.71 -9.61 1.18
N ARG A 177 -21.61 -8.57 0.34
CA ARG A 177 -20.41 -7.74 0.18
C ARG A 177 -20.84 -6.29 0.01
N ILE A 178 -20.03 -5.39 0.51
CA ILE A 178 -20.15 -3.96 0.20
C ILE A 178 -19.28 -3.67 -1.01
N GLU A 179 -19.87 -3.25 -2.12
CA GLU A 179 -19.16 -2.76 -3.30
C GLU A 179 -19.18 -1.22 -3.29
N ILE A 180 -18.01 -0.59 -3.22
CA ILE A 180 -17.85 0.85 -3.33
C ILE A 180 -17.19 1.16 -4.68
N GLN A 181 -17.84 2.00 -5.48
CA GLN A 181 -17.27 2.54 -6.70
C GLN A 181 -16.72 3.94 -6.43
N PHE A 182 -15.48 4.19 -6.86
CA PHE A 182 -14.81 5.45 -6.66
C PHE A 182 -13.94 5.87 -7.85
N GLU A 183 -13.66 7.16 -7.94
CA GLU A 183 -12.79 7.76 -8.95
C GLU A 183 -11.54 8.33 -8.28
N ASP A 184 -10.38 7.87 -8.73
CA ASP A 184 -9.10 8.42 -8.34
C ASP A 184 -8.56 9.30 -9.48
N PRO A 185 -8.24 10.58 -9.23
CA PRO A 185 -7.74 11.50 -10.25
C PRO A 185 -6.52 10.96 -11.01
N ASN A 186 -5.72 10.08 -10.39
CA ASN A 186 -4.51 9.50 -10.96
C ASN A 186 -4.78 8.36 -11.97
N TYR A 187 -6.03 7.94 -12.12
CA TYR A 187 -6.45 6.82 -12.97
C TYR A 187 -7.52 7.27 -13.97
N SER A 188 -7.51 6.68 -15.18
CA SER A 188 -8.44 6.98 -16.26
C SER A 188 -9.78 6.26 -16.14
N LYS A 189 -9.82 5.17 -15.37
CA LYS A 189 -11.02 4.34 -15.17
C LYS A 189 -11.47 4.43 -13.72
N GLY A 190 -12.78 4.34 -13.51
CA GLY A 190 -13.35 4.16 -12.17
C GLY A 190 -12.93 2.80 -11.58
N ILE A 191 -12.69 2.79 -10.27
CA ILE A 191 -12.23 1.62 -9.53
C ILE A 191 -13.37 1.15 -8.62
N LYS A 192 -13.48 -0.16 -8.43
CA LYS A 192 -14.44 -0.77 -7.49
C LYS A 192 -13.69 -1.57 -6.44
N ILE A 193 -14.11 -1.44 -5.18
CA ILE A 193 -13.63 -2.25 -4.07
C ILE A 193 -14.80 -3.00 -3.45
N GLU A 194 -14.68 -4.33 -3.37
CA GLU A 194 -15.60 -5.17 -2.61
C GLU A 194 -15.02 -5.49 -1.24
N MET A 195 -15.83 -5.38 -0.17
CA MET A 195 -15.45 -5.72 1.20
C MET A 195 -16.31 -6.90 1.69
N LYS A 196 -15.69 -7.95 2.25
CA LYS A 196 -16.37 -9.21 2.60
C LYS A 196 -16.59 -9.47 4.10
N ASN A 197 -15.88 -8.78 4.97
CA ASN A 197 -16.02 -8.85 6.43
C ASN A 197 -16.37 -7.47 6.99
N GLU A 198 -16.86 -7.41 8.22
CA GLU A 198 -17.33 -6.17 8.87
C GLU A 198 -18.47 -5.48 8.12
N ILE A 199 -19.27 -6.23 7.35
CA ILE A 199 -20.31 -5.72 6.44
C ILE A 199 -21.31 -4.84 7.20
N ASP A 200 -21.82 -5.29 8.34
CA ASP A 200 -22.82 -4.54 9.11
C ASP A 200 -22.27 -3.21 9.60
N THR A 201 -21.05 -3.20 10.14
CA THR A 201 -20.37 -1.99 10.61
C THR A 201 -20.17 -1.00 9.46
N ILE A 202 -19.67 -1.48 8.32
CA ILE A 202 -19.41 -0.65 7.13
C ILE A 202 -20.73 -0.13 6.54
N LYS A 203 -21.76 -0.97 6.45
CA LYS A 203 -23.10 -0.62 5.93
C LYS A 203 -23.78 0.44 6.79
N GLN A 204 -23.80 0.24 8.10
CA GLN A 204 -24.38 1.21 9.04
C GLN A 204 -23.67 2.55 8.94
N TRP A 205 -22.34 2.53 8.81
CA TRP A 205 -21.55 3.73 8.61
C TRP A 205 -21.88 4.42 7.27
N LEU A 206 -21.84 3.69 6.15
CA LEU A 206 -22.12 4.21 4.82
C LEU A 206 -23.49 4.85 4.72
N THR A 207 -24.51 4.21 5.31
CA THR A 207 -25.89 4.71 5.31
C THR A 207 -26.01 6.01 6.11
N LYS A 208 -25.34 6.12 7.26
CA LYS A 208 -25.32 7.37 8.06
C LYS A 208 -24.64 8.52 7.30
N VAL A 209 -23.52 8.24 6.64
CA VAL A 209 -22.74 9.28 5.95
C VAL A 209 -23.39 9.70 4.63
N SER A 210 -24.00 8.77 3.88
CA SER A 210 -24.69 9.09 2.63
C SER A 210 -25.94 9.94 2.84
N VAL A 211 -26.65 9.76 3.96
CA VAL A 211 -27.78 10.63 4.34
C VAL A 211 -27.29 12.04 4.68
N ALA A 212 -26.14 12.16 5.34
CA ALA A 212 -25.55 13.46 5.70
C ALA A 212 -24.96 14.21 4.49
N HIS A 213 -24.61 13.49 3.42
CA HIS A 213 -24.02 14.05 2.20
C HIS A 213 -24.77 13.50 0.97
N PRO A 214 -26.04 13.89 0.75
CA PRO A 214 -26.77 13.43 -0.42
C PRO A 214 -25.99 13.84 -1.66
N HIS A 215 -25.65 12.87 -2.50
CA HIS A 215 -24.98 13.14 -3.78
C HIS A 215 -25.80 14.18 -4.53
N LYS A 216 -25.29 15.41 -4.62
CA LYS A 216 -25.76 16.37 -5.63
C LYS A 216 -25.31 15.79 -6.96
N ILE A 217 -26.20 15.03 -7.60
CA ILE A 217 -26.09 14.66 -9.00
C ILE A 217 -25.96 15.99 -9.74
N ARG A 218 -24.78 16.25 -10.30
CA ARG A 218 -24.52 17.35 -11.22
C ARG A 218 -24.44 16.78 -12.62
#